data_AF-S9ULY1-F1
#
_entry.id   AF-S9ULY1-F1
#
_cell.length_a   1.000
_cell.length_b   1.000
_cell.length_c   1.000
_cell.angle_alpha   90.00
_cell.angle_beta   90.00
_cell.angle_gamma   90.00
#
_symmetry.space_group_name_H-M   'P 1'
#
loop_
_entity.id
_entity.type
_entity.pdbx_description
1 polymer ?
#
loop_
_entity_poly.entity_id
_entity_poly.type
_entity_poly.pdbx_seq_one_letter_code
_entity_poly.pdbx_strand_id
1 'polypeptide(L)'
;MWRSTLARLAPATQVNSTTASAGGRLIRIRKKAKWIDRRSTRIPHNGKDTWTYGEQPSCALCHVRFRYKQDYEAHKESELHVNRLRWVETMDWWRQTGEPAHLKAAAEEWQWFEQRVLPQKAAEMGCSLDEARRVFRQAAMVESPEWHRRLQCPAARKEVKEPRDQRWPSSPKW
;
A
#
# COMPACT_ATOMS: atom_id res chain seq x y z
N MET A 1 53.73 39.84 29.97
CA MET A 1 52.26 39.63 29.84
C MET A 1 51.92 38.34 30.60
N TRP A 2 51.54 38.42 31.89
CA TRP A 2 50.16 38.27 32.40
C TRP A 2 49.55 36.90 31.96
N ARG A 3 49.17 35.92 32.79
CA ARG A 3 48.44 35.91 34.09
C ARG A 3 48.76 34.60 34.85
N SER A 4 49.29 34.61 36.08
CA SER A 4 48.58 34.51 37.38
C SER A 4 47.52 33.40 37.53
N THR A 5 47.98 32.24 38.00
CA THR A 5 47.26 31.26 38.82
C THR A 5 46.90 31.86 40.17
N LEU A 6 45.65 31.68 40.63
CA LEU A 6 45.24 31.58 42.05
C LEU A 6 43.71 31.44 42.11
N ALA A 7 43.23 30.21 42.33
CA ALA A 7 41.87 29.95 42.78
C ALA A 7 41.83 30.11 44.31
N ARG A 8 41.00 31.04 44.81
CA ARG A 8 40.73 31.22 46.25
C ARG A 8 39.77 30.13 46.73
N LEU A 9 40.21 29.37 47.74
CA LEU A 9 39.40 28.50 48.58
C LEU A 9 38.54 29.35 49.53
N ALA A 10 37.25 29.09 49.60
CA ALA A 10 36.36 29.57 50.66
C ALA A 10 36.07 28.42 51.64
N PRO A 11 35.99 28.66 52.96
CA PRO A 11 35.82 27.61 53.95
C PRO A 11 34.36 27.12 53.98
N ALA A 12 34.16 25.82 53.77
CA ALA A 12 32.87 25.18 54.00
C ALA A 12 32.66 25.02 55.52
N THR A 13 31.76 25.84 56.07
CA THR A 13 31.24 25.71 57.43
C THR A 13 30.61 24.33 57.62
N GLN A 14 31.09 23.58 58.61
CA GLN A 14 30.43 22.36 59.09
C GLN A 14 29.09 22.72 59.72
N VAL A 15 28.00 22.17 59.17
CA VAL A 15 26.70 22.15 59.86
C VAL A 15 26.51 20.74 60.42
N ASN A 16 26.81 20.61 61.71
CA ASN A 16 26.35 19.48 62.50
C ASN A 16 24.88 19.72 62.86
N SER A 17 23.96 18.93 62.31
CA SER A 17 22.63 18.78 62.89
C SER A 17 22.10 17.37 62.69
N THR A 18 22.30 16.57 63.74
CA THR A 18 21.58 15.36 64.08
C THR A 18 20.09 15.66 64.26
N THR A 19 19.30 15.40 63.22
CA THR A 19 17.84 15.19 63.30
C THR A 19 17.45 14.15 62.25
N ALA A 20 17.93 12.91 62.44
CA ALA A 20 17.52 11.76 61.66
C ALA A 20 16.20 11.20 62.22
N SER A 21 15.11 11.95 62.08
CA SER A 21 13.75 11.45 62.32
C SER A 21 13.19 10.86 61.01
N ALA A 22 12.59 9.67 61.12
CA ALA A 22 11.69 8.91 60.22
C ALA A 22 11.52 9.26 58.72
N GLY A 23 11.60 10.53 58.28
CA GLY A 23 11.51 10.98 56.89
C GLY A 23 12.66 10.53 55.99
N GLY A 24 13.87 10.28 56.51
CA GLY A 24 15.01 9.81 55.70
C GLY A 24 14.83 8.40 55.12
N ARG A 25 14.15 7.52 55.84
CA ARG A 25 13.79 6.16 55.38
C ARG A 25 12.73 6.23 54.29
N LEU A 26 11.70 7.06 54.47
CA LEU A 26 10.69 7.34 53.45
C LEU A 26 11.30 7.94 52.17
N ILE A 27 12.24 8.88 52.29
CA ILE A 27 12.93 9.48 51.13
C ILE A 27 13.78 8.43 50.37
N ARG A 28 14.47 7.52 51.07
CA ARG A 28 15.21 6.42 50.41
C ARG A 28 14.28 5.40 49.76
N ILE A 29 13.16 5.05 50.39
CA ILE A 29 12.13 4.17 49.81
C ILE A 29 11.53 4.83 48.57
N ARG A 30 11.21 6.13 48.62
CA ARG A 30 10.68 6.91 47.49
C ARG A 30 11.69 7.03 46.35
N LYS A 31 12.98 7.18 46.66
CA LYS A 31 14.07 7.19 45.66
C LYS A 31 14.32 5.79 45.06
N LYS A 32 14.28 4.71 45.85
CA LYS A 32 14.36 3.33 45.36
C LYS A 32 13.15 2.97 44.49
N ALA A 33 11.93 3.37 44.88
CA ALA A 33 10.72 3.19 44.09
C ALA A 33 10.81 3.94 42.74
N LYS A 34 11.23 5.22 42.75
CA LYS A 34 11.50 5.97 41.51
C LYS A 34 12.60 5.37 40.64
N TRP A 35 13.56 4.67 41.23
CA TRP A 35 14.65 4.03 40.49
C TRP A 35 14.26 2.66 39.93
N ILE A 36 13.39 1.92 40.65
CA ILE A 36 12.77 0.67 40.18
C ILE A 36 11.76 0.98 39.06
N ASP A 37 10.98 2.05 39.16
CA ASP A 37 10.07 2.51 38.08
C ASP A 37 10.84 2.86 36.79
N ARG A 38 12.04 3.41 36.91
CA ARG A 38 12.93 3.68 35.75
C ARG A 38 13.56 2.42 35.15
N ARG A 39 13.59 1.30 35.89
CA ARG A 39 13.96 -0.04 35.36
C ARG A 39 12.76 -0.85 34.90
N SER A 40 11.53 -0.44 35.24
CA SER A 40 10.38 -0.92 34.51
C SER A 40 10.52 -0.36 33.10
N THR A 41 10.65 -1.25 32.13
CA THR A 41 10.56 -0.98 30.69
C THR A 41 9.17 -0.47 30.27
N ARG A 42 8.45 0.14 31.20
CA ARG A 42 7.10 0.64 31.06
C ARG A 42 7.18 2.16 31.15
N ILE A 43 6.92 2.80 30.00
CA ILE A 43 6.82 4.23 29.65
C ILE A 43 7.78 4.46 28.45
N PRO A 44 7.37 4.93 27.23
CA PRO A 44 6.27 5.85 26.92
C PRO A 44 5.63 5.70 25.50
N HIS A 45 4.72 4.74 25.21
CA HIS A 45 3.97 4.72 23.92
C HIS A 45 2.56 4.11 24.04
N ASN A 46 1.70 4.66 24.91
CA ASN A 46 0.33 4.18 25.17
C ASN A 46 0.20 2.69 25.59
N GLY A 47 1.26 2.07 26.10
CA GLY A 47 1.23 0.67 26.54
C GLY A 47 1.29 -0.35 25.40
N LYS A 48 1.70 0.04 24.18
CA LYS A 48 1.92 -0.89 23.07
C LYS A 48 3.10 -1.82 23.34
N ASP A 49 2.95 -3.08 22.97
CA ASP A 49 3.97 -4.11 23.13
C ASP A 49 4.99 -4.03 21.99
N THR A 50 6.27 -4.03 22.34
CA THR A 50 7.36 -4.00 21.35
C THR A 50 7.85 -5.41 21.02
N TRP A 51 8.21 -5.63 19.76
CA TRP A 51 9.01 -6.78 19.34
C TRP A 51 10.47 -6.62 19.78
N THR A 52 11.15 -7.72 20.10
CA THR A 52 12.60 -7.71 20.34
C THR A 52 13.36 -7.47 19.02
N TYR A 53 14.60 -6.98 19.09
CA TYR A 53 15.38 -6.51 17.93
C TYR A 53 15.60 -7.57 16.82
N GLY A 54 15.44 -8.87 17.12
CA GLY A 54 15.53 -9.97 16.15
C GLY A 54 14.18 -10.54 15.68
N GLU A 55 13.08 -10.18 16.34
CA GLU A 55 11.74 -10.75 16.10
C GLU A 55 10.80 -9.80 15.35
N GLN A 56 11.31 -8.64 14.89
CA GLN A 56 10.48 -7.63 14.24
C GLN A 56 9.93 -8.12 12.90
N PRO A 57 8.61 -8.31 12.76
CA PRO A 57 8.03 -8.75 11.51
C PRO A 57 8.11 -7.63 10.47
N SER A 58 8.27 -8.04 9.22
CA SER A 58 8.15 -7.18 8.05
C SER A 58 7.05 -7.70 7.14
N CYS A 59 6.19 -6.82 6.66
CA CYS A 59 5.23 -7.19 5.63
C CYS A 59 5.93 -7.18 4.27
N ALA A 60 6.04 -8.36 3.62
CA ALA A 60 6.66 -8.49 2.30
C ALA A 60 5.91 -7.70 1.21
N LEU A 61 4.57 -7.68 1.27
CA LEU A 61 3.73 -6.94 0.33
C LEU A 61 3.86 -5.42 0.49
N CYS A 62 4.04 -4.96 1.73
CA CYS A 62 4.06 -3.54 2.05
C CYS A 62 5.47 -2.94 2.14
N HIS A 63 6.50 -3.79 2.23
CA HIS A 63 7.90 -3.43 2.49
C HIS A 63 8.09 -2.56 3.75
N VAL A 64 7.26 -2.80 4.78
CA VAL A 64 7.32 -2.09 6.06
C VAL A 64 7.72 -3.06 7.17
N ARG A 65 8.62 -2.63 8.05
CA ARG A 65 9.01 -3.36 9.27
C ARG A 65 8.34 -2.74 10.49
N PHE A 66 7.80 -3.59 11.37
CA PHE A 66 7.04 -3.16 12.52
C PHE A 66 7.82 -3.36 13.82
N ARG A 67 7.90 -2.29 14.60
CA ARG A 67 8.49 -2.31 15.94
C ARG A 67 7.48 -2.73 17.01
N TYR A 68 6.20 -2.44 16.80
CA TYR A 68 5.12 -2.67 17.77
C TYR A 68 4.17 -3.76 17.29
N LYS A 69 3.67 -4.58 18.21
CA LYS A 69 2.75 -5.70 17.92
C LYS A 69 1.40 -5.20 17.43
N GLN A 70 0.82 -4.22 18.13
CA GLN A 70 -0.49 -3.66 17.79
C GLN A 70 -0.49 -3.00 16.40
N ASP A 71 0.61 -2.34 16.02
CA ASP A 71 0.72 -1.70 14.70
C ASP A 71 0.85 -2.74 13.58
N TYR A 72 1.48 -3.88 13.86
CA TYR A 72 1.54 -4.99 12.92
C TYR A 72 0.16 -5.63 12.70
N GLU A 73 -0.62 -5.84 13.78
CA GLU A 73 -1.98 -6.37 13.65
C GLU A 73 -2.91 -5.37 12.94
N ALA A 74 -2.89 -4.10 13.34
CA ALA A 74 -3.65 -3.05 12.67
C ALA A 74 -3.26 -2.86 11.19
N HIS A 75 -1.99 -3.11 10.84
CA HIS A 75 -1.54 -3.06 9.46
C HIS A 75 -2.20 -4.12 8.58
N LYS A 76 -2.42 -5.34 9.08
CA LYS A 76 -3.06 -6.41 8.30
C LYS A 76 -4.48 -6.02 7.87
N GLU A 77 -5.18 -5.31 8.74
CA GLU A 77 -6.54 -4.79 8.50
C GLU A 77 -6.54 -3.44 7.76
N SER A 78 -5.37 -2.81 7.59
CA SER A 78 -5.30 -1.51 6.94
C SER A 78 -5.64 -1.61 5.45
N GLU A 79 -6.37 -0.62 4.95
CA GLU A 79 -6.74 -0.51 3.53
C GLU A 79 -5.53 -0.60 2.59
N LEU A 80 -4.38 -0.07 2.99
CA LEU A 80 -3.16 -0.17 2.18
C LEU A 80 -2.71 -1.62 2.00
N HIS A 81 -2.78 -2.44 3.05
CA HIS A 81 -2.43 -3.85 2.99
C HIS A 81 -3.47 -4.64 2.18
N VAL A 82 -4.76 -4.46 2.50
CA VAL A 82 -5.87 -5.16 1.85
C VAL A 82 -5.90 -4.88 0.35
N ASN A 83 -5.67 -3.63 -0.07
CA ASN A 83 -5.65 -3.29 -1.50
C ASN A 83 -4.46 -3.92 -2.25
N ARG A 84 -3.27 -4.01 -1.62
CA ARG A 84 -2.12 -4.71 -2.21
C ARG A 84 -2.35 -6.22 -2.29
N LEU A 85 -2.96 -6.80 -1.25
CA LEU A 85 -3.33 -8.20 -1.22
C LEU A 85 -4.33 -8.50 -2.34
N ARG A 86 -5.39 -7.70 -2.47
CA ARG A 86 -6.36 -7.79 -3.57
C ARG A 86 -5.72 -7.68 -4.95
N TRP A 87 -4.72 -6.79 -5.11
CA TRP A 87 -3.97 -6.69 -6.36
C TRP A 87 -3.22 -7.98 -6.69
N VAL A 88 -2.49 -8.54 -5.72
CA VAL A 88 -1.77 -9.81 -5.90
C VAL A 88 -2.74 -10.94 -6.23
N GLU A 89 -3.86 -11.06 -5.50
CA GLU A 89 -4.89 -12.05 -5.79
C GLU A 89 -5.44 -11.93 -7.21
N THR A 90 -5.66 -10.70 -7.69
CA THR A 90 -6.14 -10.45 -9.06
C THR A 90 -5.10 -10.88 -10.10
N MET A 91 -3.82 -10.58 -9.87
CA MET A 91 -2.74 -10.96 -10.78
C MET A 91 -2.50 -12.48 -10.79
N ASP A 92 -2.58 -13.13 -9.63
CA ASP A 92 -2.44 -14.58 -9.51
C ASP A 92 -3.62 -15.31 -10.19
N TRP A 93 -4.84 -14.82 -9.99
CA TRP A 93 -6.02 -15.32 -10.69
C TRP A 93 -5.84 -15.22 -12.22
N TRP A 94 -5.37 -14.09 -12.72
CA TRP A 94 -5.14 -13.90 -14.14
C TRP A 94 -4.14 -14.93 -14.68
N ARG A 95 -2.97 -15.07 -14.04
CA ARG A 95 -1.92 -16.00 -14.51
C ARG A 95 -2.33 -17.46 -14.44
N GLN A 96 -3.06 -17.85 -13.39
CA GLN A 96 -3.39 -19.26 -13.15
C GLN A 96 -4.60 -19.73 -13.94
N THR A 97 -5.61 -18.87 -14.08
CA THR A 97 -6.92 -19.29 -14.62
C THR A 97 -7.41 -18.37 -15.73
N GLY A 98 -7.28 -17.04 -15.56
CA GLY A 98 -7.81 -16.06 -16.50
C GLY A 98 -7.16 -16.14 -17.90
N GLU A 99 -5.83 -16.07 -17.96
CA GLU A 99 -5.06 -16.03 -19.20
C GLU A 99 -5.20 -17.33 -20.02
N PRO A 100 -5.04 -18.54 -19.46
CA PRO A 100 -5.24 -19.76 -20.23
C PRO A 100 -6.66 -19.89 -20.78
N ALA A 101 -7.67 -19.52 -19.99
CA ALA A 101 -9.07 -19.55 -20.42
C ALA A 101 -9.34 -18.53 -21.54
N HIS A 102 -8.78 -17.32 -21.43
CA HIS A 102 -8.91 -16.27 -22.45
C HIS A 102 -8.26 -16.68 -23.79
N LEU A 103 -7.03 -17.20 -23.75
CA LEU A 103 -6.34 -17.67 -24.96
C LEU A 103 -7.06 -18.85 -25.61
N LYS A 104 -7.58 -19.77 -24.79
CA LYS A 104 -8.38 -20.90 -25.28
C LYS A 104 -9.66 -20.41 -25.96
N ALA A 105 -10.41 -19.50 -25.33
CA ALA A 105 -11.64 -18.95 -25.90
C ALA A 105 -11.37 -18.25 -27.24
N ALA A 106 -10.34 -17.40 -27.33
CA ALA A 106 -9.97 -16.72 -28.56
C ALA A 106 -9.61 -17.70 -29.71
N ALA A 107 -8.95 -18.82 -29.38
CA ALA A 107 -8.64 -19.87 -30.36
C ALA A 107 -9.90 -20.62 -30.82
N GLU A 108 -10.81 -20.95 -29.91
CA GLU A 108 -12.08 -21.63 -30.20
C GLU A 108 -13.01 -20.76 -31.07
N GLU A 109 -13.10 -19.47 -30.78
CA GLU A 109 -13.88 -18.52 -31.59
C GLU A 109 -13.37 -18.44 -33.03
N TRP A 110 -12.05 -18.40 -33.21
CA TRP A 110 -11.45 -18.40 -34.54
C TRP A 110 -11.68 -19.73 -35.28
N GLN A 111 -11.55 -20.86 -34.59
CA GLN A 111 -11.85 -22.17 -35.18
C GLN A 111 -13.31 -22.28 -35.62
N TRP A 112 -14.24 -21.79 -34.79
CA TRP A 112 -15.66 -21.73 -35.15
C TRP A 112 -15.88 -20.87 -36.40
N PHE A 113 -15.24 -19.70 -36.48
CA PHE A 113 -15.33 -18.81 -37.63
C PHE A 113 -14.82 -19.49 -38.91
N GLU A 114 -13.67 -20.17 -38.84
CA GLU A 114 -13.10 -20.90 -39.98
C GLU A 114 -13.99 -22.03 -40.49
N GLN A 115 -14.70 -22.73 -39.60
CA GLN A 115 -15.53 -23.88 -39.99
C GLN A 115 -16.92 -23.47 -40.46
N ARG A 116 -17.51 -22.43 -39.87
CA ARG A 116 -18.92 -22.08 -40.07
C ARG A 116 -19.14 -20.89 -40.99
N VAL A 117 -18.33 -19.84 -40.86
CA VAL A 117 -18.57 -18.55 -41.51
C VAL A 117 -17.68 -18.37 -42.72
N LEU A 118 -16.40 -18.71 -42.59
CA LEU A 118 -15.41 -18.50 -43.63
C LEU A 118 -15.76 -19.17 -44.97
N PRO A 119 -16.30 -20.41 -45.03
CA PRO A 119 -16.62 -21.03 -46.31
C PRO A 119 -17.70 -20.27 -47.08
N GLN A 120 -18.70 -19.73 -46.38
CA GLN A 120 -19.74 -18.90 -46.99
C GLN A 120 -19.13 -17.59 -47.52
N LYS A 121 -18.25 -16.95 -46.74
CA LYS A 121 -17.57 -15.73 -47.16
C LYS A 121 -16.60 -15.94 -48.32
N ALA A 122 -15.90 -17.06 -48.39
CA ALA A 122 -15.05 -17.41 -49.51
C ALA A 122 -15.86 -17.58 -50.80
N ALA A 123 -17.02 -18.24 -50.73
CA ALA A 123 -17.95 -18.37 -51.86
C ALA A 123 -18.52 -17.03 -52.31
N GLU A 124 -18.90 -16.15 -51.38
CA GLU A 124 -19.36 -14.77 -51.69
C GLU A 124 -18.28 -13.93 -52.40
N MET A 125 -17.01 -14.10 -52.00
CA MET A 125 -15.88 -13.38 -52.61
C MET A 125 -15.34 -14.06 -53.88
N GLY A 126 -15.80 -15.28 -54.20
CA GLY A 126 -15.30 -16.05 -55.34
C GLY A 126 -13.83 -16.45 -55.24
N CYS A 127 -13.29 -16.59 -54.02
CA CYS A 127 -11.88 -16.93 -53.79
C CYS A 127 -11.72 -18.28 -53.10
N SER A 128 -10.47 -18.77 -53.02
CA SER A 128 -10.17 -19.98 -52.25
C SER A 128 -10.33 -19.74 -50.75
N LEU A 129 -10.51 -20.83 -49.98
CA LEU A 129 -10.59 -20.76 -48.51
C LEU A 129 -9.31 -20.20 -47.90
N ASP A 130 -8.14 -20.56 -48.43
CA ASP A 130 -6.85 -20.10 -47.91
C ASP A 130 -6.60 -18.61 -48.17
N GLU A 131 -7.02 -18.11 -49.34
CA GLU A 131 -7.01 -16.66 -49.61
C GLU A 131 -7.97 -15.93 -48.68
N ALA A 132 -9.18 -16.45 -48.47
CA ALA A 132 -10.15 -15.87 -47.54
C ALA A 132 -9.58 -15.80 -46.11
N ARG A 133 -8.86 -16.84 -45.63
CA ARG A 133 -8.20 -16.81 -44.31
C ARG A 133 -7.23 -15.64 -44.19
N ARG A 134 -6.37 -15.44 -45.19
CA ARG A 134 -5.37 -14.37 -45.20
C ARG A 134 -6.02 -12.99 -45.28
N VAL A 135 -7.12 -12.86 -46.01
CA VAL A 135 -7.86 -11.59 -46.14
C VAL A 135 -8.54 -11.21 -44.81
N PHE A 136 -9.27 -12.14 -44.20
CA PHE A 136 -10.01 -11.86 -42.95
C PHE A 136 -9.10 -11.77 -41.72
N ARG A 137 -7.95 -12.45 -41.72
CA ARG A 137 -6.96 -12.38 -40.65
C ARG A 137 -5.56 -12.17 -41.22
N GLN A 138 -5.23 -10.91 -41.45
CA GLN A 138 -3.91 -10.49 -41.93
C GLN A 138 -2.82 -10.61 -40.85
N ALA A 139 -3.21 -10.44 -39.59
CA ALA A 139 -2.30 -10.54 -38.44
C ALA A 139 -3.03 -11.11 -37.22
N ALA A 140 -2.26 -11.74 -36.32
CA ALA A 140 -2.75 -12.20 -35.02
C ALA A 140 -2.42 -11.16 -33.95
N MET A 141 -3.41 -10.35 -33.57
CA MET A 141 -3.30 -9.42 -32.45
C MET A 141 -3.96 -10.05 -31.22
N VAL A 142 -3.16 -10.59 -30.30
CA VAL A 142 -3.66 -11.19 -29.06
C VAL A 142 -3.70 -10.12 -27.97
N GLU A 143 -4.87 -9.88 -27.40
CA GLU A 143 -5.01 -8.92 -26.32
C GLU A 143 -4.37 -9.44 -25.02
N SER A 144 -3.72 -8.54 -24.29
CA SER A 144 -3.16 -8.79 -22.96
C SER A 144 -3.54 -7.66 -22.01
N PRO A 145 -3.47 -7.84 -20.68
CA PRO A 145 -3.79 -6.77 -19.74
C PRO A 145 -2.91 -5.51 -19.87
N GLU A 146 -1.72 -5.63 -20.45
CA GLU A 146 -0.83 -4.49 -20.73
C GLU A 146 -1.06 -3.88 -22.13
N TRP A 147 -1.60 -4.67 -23.06
CA TRP A 147 -1.91 -4.28 -24.42
C TRP A 147 -3.36 -4.66 -24.76
N HIS A 148 -4.28 -3.87 -24.21
CA HIS A 148 -5.72 -4.06 -24.38
C HIS A 148 -6.34 -2.88 -25.14
N ARG A 149 -7.49 -3.15 -25.78
CA ARG A 149 -8.32 -2.10 -26.37
C ARG A 149 -9.15 -1.41 -25.29
N ARG A 150 -10.06 -0.53 -25.69
CA ARG A 150 -10.97 0.13 -24.74
C ARG A 150 -11.75 -0.91 -23.96
N LEU A 151 -11.80 -0.76 -22.63
CA LEU A 151 -12.56 -1.65 -21.74
C LEU A 151 -14.06 -1.66 -22.06
N GLN A 152 -14.56 -0.54 -22.57
CA GLN A 152 -15.95 -0.39 -22.98
C GLN A 152 -16.06 0.58 -24.16
N CYS A 153 -17.13 0.42 -24.94
CA CYS A 153 -17.49 1.38 -25.96
C CYS A 153 -17.73 2.77 -25.33
N PRO A 154 -17.34 3.85 -26.02
CA PRO A 154 -17.63 5.20 -25.52
C PRO A 154 -19.14 5.43 -25.44
N ALA A 155 -19.57 6.24 -24.48
CA ALA A 155 -20.97 6.59 -24.32
C ALA A 155 -21.52 7.22 -25.62
N ALA A 156 -22.68 6.74 -26.08
CA ALA A 156 -23.30 7.19 -27.33
C ALA A 156 -23.75 8.66 -27.26
N ARG A 157 -24.17 9.13 -26.08
CA ARG A 157 -24.58 10.51 -25.82
C ARG A 157 -23.71 11.07 -24.70
N LYS A 158 -23.23 12.29 -24.89
CA LYS A 158 -22.50 13.05 -23.86
C LYS A 158 -23.48 13.95 -23.13
N GLU A 159 -23.23 14.17 -21.84
CA GLU A 159 -23.98 15.12 -21.03
C GLU A 159 -23.87 16.53 -21.62
N VAL A 160 -24.98 17.27 -21.58
CA VAL A 160 -25.02 18.65 -22.02
C VAL A 160 -24.30 19.51 -20.98
N LYS A 161 -23.36 20.33 -21.43
CA LYS A 161 -22.66 21.26 -20.55
C LYS A 161 -23.55 22.46 -20.28
N GLU A 162 -24.09 22.54 -19.07
CA GLU A 162 -24.89 23.67 -18.61
C GLU A 162 -24.04 24.95 -18.45
N PRO A 163 -24.66 26.15 -18.48
CA PRO A 163 -23.98 27.39 -18.17
C PRO A 163 -23.41 27.41 -16.74
N ARG A 164 -22.39 28.26 -16.54
CA ARG A 164 -21.69 28.42 -15.25
C ARG A 164 -22.66 28.60 -14.07
N ASP A 165 -22.40 27.86 -12.98
CA ASP A 165 -23.10 27.97 -11.69
C ASP A 165 -24.64 27.91 -11.82
N GLN A 166 -25.15 27.10 -12.76
CA GLN A 166 -26.60 26.98 -13.06
C GLN A 166 -27.28 28.32 -13.46
N ARG A 167 -26.51 29.27 -14.00
CA ARG A 167 -27.07 30.51 -14.55
C ARG A 167 -28.01 30.20 -15.71
N TRP A 168 -29.09 30.95 -15.81
CA TRP A 168 -30.09 30.78 -16.86
C TRP A 168 -30.45 32.11 -17.53
N PRO A 169 -30.63 32.17 -18.86
CA PRO A 169 -30.42 31.08 -19.83
C PRO A 169 -28.94 30.91 -20.21
N SER A 170 -28.07 31.85 -19.83
CA SER A 170 -26.65 31.82 -20.18
C SER A 170 -25.79 32.52 -19.11
N SER A 171 -24.47 32.29 -19.18
CA SER A 171 -23.48 33.03 -18.41
C SER A 171 -22.63 33.88 -19.34
N PRO A 172 -22.33 35.16 -19.01
CA PRO A 172 -21.44 36.00 -19.80
C PRO A 172 -19.97 35.55 -19.69
N LYS A 173 -19.67 34.63 -18.78
CA LYS A 173 -18.35 34.08 -18.51
C LYS A 173 -18.41 32.56 -18.60
N TRP A 174 -17.31 31.95 -19.02
CA TRP A 174 -17.13 30.49 -18.98
C TRP A 174 -16.97 29.99 -17.54
#